data_AF-A0A962Z1T4-F1
#
_entry.id   AF-A0A962Z1T4-F1
#
_cell.length_a   1.000
_cell.length_b   1.000
_cell.length_c   1.000
_cell.angle_alpha   90.00
_cell.angle_beta   90.00
_cell.angle_gamma   90.00
#
_symmetry.space_group_name_H-M   'P 1'
#
loop_
_entity.id
_entity.type
_entity.pdbx_description
1 polymer ?
#
loop_
_entity_poly.entity_id
_entity_poly.type
_entity_poly.pdbx_seq_one_letter_code
_entity_poly.pdbx_strand_id
1 'polypeptide(L)' 'MLRRDVIDAVEQGRFNIYPVESVDQCLELLTGTAAGAPSSAGEFPEGSVNGRVRARLIDMVQKRRAFMDSGKQEGAS' A
#
# COMPACT_ATOMS: atom_id res chain seq x y z
N MET A 1 -5.44 30.47 -4.21
CA MET A 1 -5.26 30.55 -5.68
C MET A 1 -3.89 29.96 -6.02
N LEU A 2 -3.77 29.18 -7.10
CA LEU A 2 -2.49 28.60 -7.52
C LEU A 2 -1.59 29.66 -8.18
N ARG A 3 -0.27 29.45 -8.13
CA ARG A 3 0.71 30.31 -8.80
C ARG A 3 0.59 30.17 -10.32
N ARG A 4 0.91 31.24 -11.05
CA ARG A 4 0.77 31.30 -12.52
C ARG A 4 1.63 30.27 -13.25
N ASP A 5 2.86 30.03 -12.77
CA ASP A 5 3.77 29.03 -13.33
C ASP A 5 3.22 27.60 -13.27
N VAL A 6 2.48 27.27 -12.20
CA VAL A 6 1.78 25.98 -12.08
C VAL A 6 0.63 25.89 -13.07
N ILE A 7 -0.14 26.97 -13.24
CA ILE A 7 -1.26 27.01 -14.21
C ILE A 7 -0.73 26.81 -15.63
N ASP A 8 0.30 27.58 -16.03
CA ASP A 8 0.90 27.49 -17.37
C ASP A 8 1.49 26.09 -17.63
N ALA A 9 2.07 25.44 -16.62
CA ALA A 9 2.58 24.07 -16.74
C ALA A 9 1.46 23.02 -16.92
N VAL A 10 0.31 23.22 -16.28
CA VAL A 10 -0.88 22.37 -16.46
C VAL A 10 -1.46 22.55 -17.87
N GLU A 11 -1.61 23.79 -18.34
CA GLU A 11 -2.11 24.08 -19.70
C GLU A 11 -1.21 23.46 -20.79
N GLN A 12 0.09 23.38 -20.54
CA GLN A 12 1.07 22.75 -21.44
C GLN A 12 1.21 21.23 -21.28
N GLY A 13 0.42 20.60 -20.39
CA GLY A 13 0.48 19.17 -20.12
C GLY A 13 1.78 18.69 -19.44
N ARG A 14 2.59 19.62 -18.91
CA ARG A 14 3.84 19.33 -18.20
C ARG A 14 3.64 19.05 -16.71
N PHE A 15 2.44 19.36 -16.20
CA PHE A 15 2.06 19.13 -14.81
C PHE A 15 0.60 18.67 -14.73
N ASN A 16 0.31 17.76 -13.80
CA ASN A 16 -1.02 17.22 -13.60
C ASN A 16 -1.40 17.34 -12.12
N ILE A 17 -2.65 17.76 -11.85
CA ILE A 17 -3.21 17.86 -10.50
C ILE A 17 -4.36 16.88 -10.39
N TYR A 18 -4.28 15.95 -9.44
CA TYR A 18 -5.31 14.95 -9.17
C TYR A 18 -5.89 15.18 -7.78
N PRO A 19 -7.12 15.72 -7.66
CA PRO A 19 -7.79 15.80 -6.38
C PRO A 19 -8.22 14.39 -5.93
N VAL A 20 -8.00 14.08 -4.65
CA VAL A 20 -8.41 12.83 -4.03
C VAL A 20 -9.01 13.11 -2.65
N GLU A 21 -9.94 12.26 -2.24
CA GLU A 21 -10.63 12.30 -0.95
C GLU A 21 -10.05 11.29 0.05
N SER A 22 -9.36 10.26 -0.44
CA SER A 22 -8.79 9.21 0.39
C SER A 22 -7.40 8.77 -0.07
N VAL A 23 -6.66 8.15 0.85
CA VAL A 23 -5.35 7.56 0.55
C VAL A 23 -5.48 6.44 -0.48
N ASP A 24 -6.57 5.67 -0.47
CA ASP A 24 -6.80 4.59 -1.43
C ASP A 24 -6.88 5.11 -2.88
N GLN A 25 -7.58 6.24 -3.11
CA GLN A 25 -7.61 6.88 -4.43
C GLN A 25 -6.21 7.31 -4.89
N CYS A 26 -5.38 7.81 -3.96
CA CYS A 26 -3.99 8.15 -4.25
C CYS A 26 -3.17 6.90 -4.64
N LEU A 27 -3.34 5.79 -3.91
CA LEU A 27 -2.69 4.52 -4.23
C LEU A 27 -3.06 4.02 -5.62
N GLU A 28 -4.33 4.12 -6.01
CA GLU A 28 -4.78 3.73 -7.34
C GLU A 28 -4.15 4.59 -8.43
N LEU A 29 -4.13 5.91 -8.25
CA LEU A 29 -3.50 6.84 -9.20
C LEU A 29 -2.00 6.59 -9.36
N LEU A 30 -1.28 6.34 -8.27
CA LEU A 30 0.18 6.18 -8.30
C LEU A 30 0.62 4.80 -8.79
N THR A 31 -0.15 3.76 -8.51
CA THR A 31 0.23 2.37 -8.79
C THR A 31 -0.45 1.76 -10.00
N GLY A 32 -1.54 2.37 -10.50
CA GLY A 32 -2.40 1.80 -11.54
C GLY A 32 -3.09 0.50 -11.12
N THR A 33 -3.10 0.19 -9.82
CA THR A 33 -3.68 -1.04 -9.26
C THR A 33 -4.76 -0.65 -8.26
N ALA A 34 -5.90 -1.34 -8.26
CA ALA A 34 -6.96 -1.13 -7.28
C ALA A 34 -6.43 -1.22 -5.85
N ALA A 35 -6.79 -0.26 -4.99
CA ALA A 35 -6.37 -0.28 -3.59
C ALA A 35 -6.97 -1.50 -2.88
N GLY A 36 -8.25 -1.78 -3.16
CA GLY A 36 -9.01 -2.89 -2.61
C GLY A 36 -9.55 -2.60 -1.20
N ALA A 37 -10.85 -2.81 -1.01
CA ALA A 37 -11.52 -2.64 0.28
C ALA A 37 -11.69 -3.97 1.02
N PRO A 38 -11.66 -4.00 2.35
CA PRO A 38 -11.88 -5.22 3.12
C PRO A 38 -13.34 -5.68 3.01
N SER A 39 -13.54 -6.99 2.94
CA SER A 39 -14.85 -7.62 3.10
C SER A 39 -15.33 -7.58 4.56
N SER A 40 -16.54 -8.04 4.82
CA SER A 40 -17.06 -8.22 6.18
C SER A 40 -16.21 -9.17 7.04
N ALA A 41 -15.45 -10.07 6.42
CA ALA A 41 -14.50 -10.96 7.08
C ALA A 41 -13.10 -10.34 7.25
N GLY A 42 -12.88 -9.10 6.80
CA GLY A 42 -11.57 -8.43 6.82
C GLY A 42 -10.60 -8.91 5.73
N GLU A 43 -11.10 -9.63 4.72
CA GLU A 43 -10.31 -10.11 3.58
C GLU A 43 -10.28 -9.05 2.47
N PHE A 44 -9.12 -8.87 1.83
CA PHE A 44 -8.95 -7.92 0.72
C PHE A 44 -8.95 -8.66 -0.62
N PRO A 45 -9.41 -8.02 -1.71
CA PRO A 45 -9.35 -8.61 -3.05
C PRO A 45 -7.93 -9.04 -3.43
N GLU A 46 -7.82 -10.21 -4.05
CA GLU A 46 -6.54 -10.71 -4.55
C GLU A 46 -5.98 -9.75 -5.60
N GLY A 47 -4.66 -9.54 -5.58
CA GLY A 47 -3.98 -8.65 -6.52
C GLY A 47 -4.09 -7.15 -6.21
N SER A 48 -5.00 -6.73 -5.32
CA SER A 48 -5.11 -5.34 -4.84
C SER A 48 -3.90 -4.91 -4.02
N VAL A 49 -3.66 -3.60 -3.90
CA VAL A 49 -2.56 -3.06 -3.08
C VAL A 49 -2.69 -3.50 -1.63
N ASN A 50 -3.87 -3.32 -1.03
CA ASN A 50 -4.11 -3.69 0.37
C ASN A 50 -4.08 -5.22 0.58
N GLY A 51 -4.48 -6.01 -0.43
CA GLY A 51 -4.30 -7.46 -0.43
C GLY A 51 -2.82 -7.87 -0.38
N ARG A 52 -1.97 -7.25 -1.20
CA ARG A 52 -0.51 -7.50 -1.18
C ARG A 52 0.12 -7.07 0.14
N VAL A 53 -0.30 -5.92 0.70
CA VAL A 53 0.15 -5.45 2.02
C VAL A 53 -0.20 -6.46 3.11
N ARG A 54 -1.46 -6.94 3.16
CA ARG A 54 -1.89 -7.95 4.13
C ARG A 54 -1.08 -9.24 4.02
N ALA A 55 -0.88 -9.76 2.81
CA ALA A 55 -0.10 -10.97 2.57
C ALA A 55 1.34 -10.80 3.08
N ARG A 56 1.97 -9.65 2.82
CA ARG A 56 3.32 -9.34 3.27
C ARG A 56 3.41 -9.24 4.80
N LEU A 57 2.43 -8.64 5.46
CA LEU A 57 2.38 -8.57 6.92
C LEU A 57 2.26 -9.96 7.56
N ILE A 58 1.42 -10.84 7.01
CA ILE A 58 1.30 -12.23 7.47
C ILE A 58 2.63 -12.97 7.33
N ASP A 59 3.29 -12.87 6.18
CA ASP A 59 4.61 -13.47 5.94
C ASP A 59 5.68 -12.96 6.93
N MET A 60 5.69 -11.66 7.24
CA MET A 60 6.60 -11.10 8.24
C MET A 60 6.34 -11.64 9.65
N VAL A 61 5.07 -11.83 10.03
CA VAL A 61 4.70 -12.43 11.32
C VAL A 61 5.14 -13.89 11.39
N GLN A 62 4.93 -14.66 10.32
CA GLN A 62 5.35 -16.07 10.24
C GLN A 62 6.88 -16.20 10.38
N LYS A 63 7.64 -15.38 9.63
CA LYS A 63 9.10 -15.34 9.71
C LYS A 63 9.60 -14.97 11.11
N ARG A 64 8.97 -13.99 11.76
CA ARG A 64 9.31 -13.62 13.14
C ARG A 64 9.09 -14.78 14.11
N ARG A 65 7.98 -15.52 13.99
CA ARG A 65 7.68 -16.68 14.84
C ARG A 65 8.71 -17.79 14.66
N ALA A 66 8.99 -18.17 13.40
CA ALA A 66 9.99 -19.19 13.08
C ALA A 66 11.37 -18.86 13.68
N PHE A 67 11.79 -17.59 13.60
CA PHE A 67 13.05 -17.13 14.19
C PHE A 67 13.08 -17.23 15.72
N MET A 68 11.97 -16.91 16.40
CA MET A 68 11.86 -17.03 17.86
C MET A 68 11.86 -18.50 18.32
N ASP A 69 11.24 -19.38 17.53
CA ASP A 69 11.17 -20.80 17.84
C ASP A 69 12.54 -21.50 17.66
N SER A 70 13.30 -21.14 16.62
CA SER A 70 14.67 -21.64 16.43
C SER A 70 15.63 -21.17 17.53
N GLY A 71 15.50 -19.93 18.01
CA GLY A 71 16.35 -19.41 19.09
C GLY A 71 16.10 -20.05 20.47
N LYS A 72 14.90 -20.60 20.70
CA LYS A 72 14.60 -21.35 21.95
C LYS A 72 15.22 -22.75 21.97
N GLN A 73 15.46 -23.36 20.81
CA GLN A 73 16.10 -24.68 20.72
C GLN A 73 17.60 -24.63 20.97
N GLU A 74 18.28 -23.54 20.61
CA GLU A 74 19.73 -23.37 20.82
C GLU A 74 20.10 -23.02 22.28
N GLY A 75 19.22 -22.33 23.04
CA GLY A 75 19.45 -21.98 24.44
C GLY A 75 19.09 -23.06 25.47
N ALA A 76 18.59 -24.20 25.03
CA ALA A 76 18.16 -25.32 25.88
C ALA A 76 19.11 -26.53 25.82
N SER A 77 20.29 -26.39 25.21
CA SER A 77 21.37 -27.39 25.16
C SER A 77 22.58 -26.97 25.99
#